data_AF-A0A183J6U2-F1
#
_entry.id   AF-A0A183J6U2-F1
#
_cell.length_a   1.000
_cell.length_b   1.000
_cell.length_c   1.000
_cell.angle_alpha   90.00
_cell.angle_beta   90.00
_cell.angle_gamma   90.00
#
_symmetry.space_group_name_H-M   'P 1'
#
loop_
_entity.id
_entity.type
_entity.pdbx_description
1 polymer ?
#
loop_
_entity_poly.entity_id
_entity_poly.type
_entity_poly.pdbx_seq_one_letter_code
_entity_poly.pdbx_strand_id
1 'polypeptide(L)'
;MYELVVLPGLEARLVKSFGFIFKNLTSKVRLISRDDLTLEWRPLYDLYTYIAFGNLEEDGLFLFPSNMLNSLESVIRLARLYFTDESTREILEELRPLMCPWDKSFGRALQCLCLFLPCSVPPELGFKLWFDEIMYWWLHLQNTVSWDTNVVKLFARLSLYNIGHINWEPYLDDIFTRCLRDFSLNINGIRNNCPIAVGKLSETHEAEVMAVWISNLLGGQSKTQILLEKLMAVLQCYCHPSNTGR
;
A
#
# COMPACT_ATOMS: atom_id res chain seq x y z
N MET A 1 -15.05 -13.68 -16.19
CA MET A 1 -13.76 -14.03 -15.54
C MET A 1 -13.71 -13.60 -14.09
N TYR A 2 -13.98 -12.33 -13.77
CA TYR A 2 -14.05 -11.86 -12.38
C TYR A 2 -14.99 -12.72 -11.52
N GLU A 3 -16.23 -12.92 -11.98
CA GLU A 3 -17.23 -13.79 -11.33
C GLU A 3 -16.73 -15.21 -11.03
N LEU A 4 -15.84 -15.75 -11.86
CA LEU A 4 -15.27 -17.08 -11.63
C LEU A 4 -14.20 -17.05 -10.53
N VAL A 5 -13.49 -15.94 -10.35
CA VAL A 5 -12.51 -15.78 -9.27
C VAL A 5 -13.22 -15.73 -7.91
N VAL A 6 -14.34 -15.02 -7.84
CA VAL A 6 -15.09 -14.78 -6.59
C VAL A 6 -16.18 -15.81 -6.33
N LEU A 7 -16.25 -16.88 -7.12
CA LEU A 7 -17.26 -17.92 -6.98
C LEU A 7 -17.12 -18.63 -5.62
N PRO A 8 -18.16 -18.63 -4.76
CA PRO A 8 -18.09 -19.28 -3.45
C PRO A 8 -17.79 -20.78 -3.55
N GLY A 9 -16.94 -21.28 -2.65
CA GLY A 9 -16.60 -22.71 -2.57
C GLY A 9 -15.68 -23.23 -3.68
N LEU A 10 -15.15 -22.36 -4.54
CA LEU A 10 -14.24 -22.76 -5.59
C LEU A 10 -12.86 -23.15 -5.03
N GLU A 11 -12.25 -24.20 -5.59
CA GLU A 11 -10.91 -24.65 -5.19
C GLU A 11 -9.85 -23.55 -5.43
N ALA A 12 -8.95 -23.33 -4.46
CA ALA A 12 -7.94 -22.28 -4.52
C ALA A 12 -7.05 -22.33 -5.77
N ARG A 13 -6.79 -23.52 -6.34
CA ARG A 13 -6.05 -23.69 -7.61
C ARG A 13 -6.79 -23.09 -8.80
N LEU A 14 -8.12 -23.24 -8.83
CA LEU A 14 -8.97 -22.67 -9.86
C LEU A 14 -9.10 -21.16 -9.68
N VAL A 15 -9.30 -20.68 -8.45
CA VAL A 15 -9.28 -19.24 -8.12
C VAL A 15 -7.98 -18.60 -8.62
N LYS A 16 -6.82 -19.21 -8.34
CA LYS A 16 -5.52 -18.73 -8.81
C LYS A 16 -5.42 -18.72 -10.34
N SER A 17 -5.90 -19.77 -11.01
CA SER A 17 -5.89 -19.88 -12.47
C SER A 17 -6.77 -18.82 -13.13
N PHE A 18 -7.99 -18.62 -12.64
CA PHE A 18 -8.88 -17.57 -13.14
C PHE A 18 -8.37 -16.18 -12.82
N GLY A 19 -7.74 -15.99 -11.66
CA GLY A 19 -7.08 -14.74 -11.28
C GLY A 19 -5.94 -14.39 -12.23
N PHE A 20 -5.15 -15.37 -12.66
CA PHE A 20 -4.11 -15.17 -13.67
C PHE A 20 -4.70 -14.73 -15.02
N ILE A 21 -5.79 -15.35 -15.46
CA ILE A 21 -6.47 -14.95 -16.70
C ILE A 21 -7.04 -13.53 -16.58
N PHE A 22 -7.71 -13.22 -15.47
CA PHE A 22 -8.24 -11.88 -15.19
C PHE A 22 -7.12 -10.83 -15.24
N LYS A 23 -5.98 -11.10 -14.61
CA LYS A 23 -4.80 -10.24 -14.65
C LYS A 23 -4.34 -9.98 -16.09
N ASN A 24 -4.24 -11.02 -16.92
CA ASN A 24 -3.80 -10.86 -18.31
C ASN A 24 -4.77 -9.99 -19.11
N LEU A 25 -6.08 -10.20 -18.93
CA LEU A 25 -7.13 -9.43 -19.63
C LEU A 25 -7.16 -7.95 -19.20
N THR A 26 -6.88 -7.67 -17.93
CA THR A 26 -6.99 -6.31 -17.34
C THR A 26 -5.66 -5.57 -17.22
N SER A 27 -4.54 -6.22 -17.56
CA SER A 27 -3.20 -5.64 -17.47
C SER A 27 -3.00 -4.36 -18.29
N LYS A 28 -3.67 -4.25 -19.43
CA LYS A 28 -3.61 -3.08 -20.30
C LYS A 28 -4.73 -2.09 -19.94
N VAL A 29 -4.56 -1.40 -18.81
CA VAL A 29 -5.54 -0.47 -18.22
C VAL A 29 -6.05 0.59 -19.22
N ARG A 30 -5.25 0.96 -20.23
CA ARG A 30 -5.66 1.93 -21.26
C ARG A 30 -6.70 1.41 -22.25
N LEU A 31 -6.96 0.10 -22.29
CA LEU A 31 -7.86 -0.53 -23.27
C LEU A 31 -9.29 -0.72 -22.76
N ILE A 32 -9.51 -0.64 -21.44
CA ILE A 32 -10.81 -0.84 -20.80
C ILE A 32 -11.04 0.36 -19.90
N SER A 33 -12.07 1.16 -20.20
CA SER A 33 -12.44 2.28 -19.35
C SER A 33 -13.31 1.82 -18.18
N ARG A 34 -13.50 2.69 -17.17
CA ARG A 34 -14.45 2.41 -16.07
C ARG A 34 -15.91 2.37 -16.55
N ASP A 35 -16.20 3.02 -17.67
CA ASP A 35 -17.53 2.99 -18.29
C ASP A 35 -17.81 1.64 -18.97
N ASP A 36 -16.76 0.92 -19.39
CA ASP A 36 -16.86 -0.40 -20.03
C ASP A 36 -16.90 -1.56 -19.01
N LEU A 37 -16.36 -1.34 -17.80
CA LEU A 37 -16.22 -2.37 -16.78
C LEU A 37 -16.41 -1.79 -15.38
N THR A 38 -17.39 -2.35 -14.68
CA THR A 38 -17.66 -2.06 -13.26
C THR A 38 -17.67 -3.37 -12.48
N LEU A 39 -17.01 -3.39 -11.32
CA LEU A 39 -16.81 -4.57 -10.48
C LEU A 39 -17.22 -4.29 -9.04
N GLU A 40 -17.94 -5.22 -8.42
CA GLU A 40 -18.27 -5.18 -7.00
C GLU A 40 -17.06 -5.58 -6.15
N TRP A 41 -16.68 -4.76 -5.16
CA TRP A 41 -15.51 -5.03 -4.32
C TRP A 41 -15.74 -6.16 -3.31
N ARG A 42 -16.97 -6.29 -2.81
CA ARG A 42 -17.32 -7.14 -1.65
C ARG A 42 -16.98 -8.62 -1.82
N PRO A 43 -17.33 -9.30 -2.94
CA PRO A 43 -17.01 -10.72 -3.11
C PRO A 43 -15.50 -10.99 -3.08
N LEU A 44 -14.70 -10.07 -3.61
CA LEU A 44 -13.24 -10.19 -3.61
C LEU A 44 -12.64 -9.91 -2.23
N TYR A 45 -13.25 -9.01 -1.46
CA TYR A 45 -12.89 -8.76 -0.07
C TYR A 45 -13.19 -9.97 0.82
N ASP A 46 -14.37 -10.57 0.69
CA ASP A 46 -14.75 -11.77 1.45
C ASP A 46 -13.79 -12.94 1.13
N LEU A 47 -13.46 -13.14 -0.15
CA LEU A 47 -12.46 -14.13 -0.56
C LEU A 47 -11.06 -13.85 0.00
N TYR A 48 -10.61 -12.59 -0.04
CA TYR A 48 -9.32 -12.20 0.49
C TYR A 48 -9.22 -12.40 1.99
N THR A 49 -10.22 -11.94 2.74
CA THR A 49 -10.24 -12.06 4.21
C THR A 49 -10.33 -13.51 4.66
N TYR A 50 -11.11 -14.34 3.96
CA TYR A 50 -11.16 -15.79 4.19
C TYR A 50 -9.78 -16.45 4.05
N ILE A 51 -9.04 -16.15 2.98
CA ILE A 51 -7.72 -16.76 2.72
C ILE A 51 -6.64 -16.14 3.61
N ALA A 52 -6.64 -14.82 3.81
CA ALA A 52 -5.57 -14.10 4.50
C ALA A 52 -5.67 -14.18 6.03
N PHE A 53 -6.89 -14.26 6.58
CA PHE A 53 -7.12 -14.18 8.03
C PHE A 53 -7.87 -15.38 8.61
N GLY A 54 -8.26 -16.36 7.79
CA GLY A 54 -9.03 -17.52 8.22
C GLY A 54 -8.23 -18.65 8.87
N ASN A 55 -6.90 -18.50 9.03
CA ASN A 55 -5.98 -19.51 9.60
C ASN A 55 -6.11 -20.93 9.00
N LEU A 56 -6.61 -21.03 7.77
CA LEU A 56 -7.06 -22.28 7.16
C LEU A 56 -5.96 -23.33 6.97
N GLU A 57 -4.70 -22.90 6.78
CA GLU A 57 -3.55 -23.81 6.71
C GLU A 57 -3.07 -24.23 8.09
N GLU A 58 -3.10 -23.33 9.08
CA GLU A 58 -2.72 -23.61 10.47
C GLU A 58 -3.69 -24.60 11.12
N ASP A 59 -4.98 -24.47 10.79
CA ASP A 59 -6.04 -25.38 11.22
C ASP A 59 -6.07 -26.70 10.42
N GLY A 60 -5.21 -26.85 9.40
CA GLY A 60 -5.11 -28.05 8.56
C GLY A 60 -6.31 -28.28 7.64
N LEU A 61 -7.15 -27.26 7.42
CA LEU A 61 -8.37 -27.34 6.60
C LEU A 61 -8.06 -27.30 5.11
N PHE A 62 -7.04 -26.53 4.71
CA PHE A 62 -6.65 -26.34 3.31
C PHE A 62 -5.13 -26.34 3.14
N LEU A 63 -4.68 -26.69 1.93
CA LEU A 63 -3.31 -26.48 1.47
C LEU A 63 -3.35 -25.52 0.29
N PHE A 64 -2.94 -24.27 0.50
CA PHE A 64 -2.98 -23.28 -0.56
C PHE A 64 -1.84 -23.47 -1.56
N PRO A 65 -2.06 -23.16 -2.85
CA PRO A 65 -0.97 -23.09 -3.80
C PRO A 65 0.07 -22.05 -3.35
N SER A 66 1.34 -22.28 -3.69
CA SER A 66 2.40 -21.30 -3.44
C SER A 66 2.03 -19.92 -3.99
N ASN A 67 2.33 -18.85 -3.24
CA ASN A 67 2.02 -17.46 -3.62
C ASN A 67 0.52 -17.18 -3.89
N MET A 68 -0.41 -17.91 -3.25
CA MET A 68 -1.85 -17.68 -3.41
C MET A 68 -2.24 -16.25 -3.05
N LEU A 69 -1.84 -15.76 -1.88
CA LEU A 69 -2.11 -14.39 -1.43
C LEU A 69 -1.57 -13.35 -2.41
N ASN A 70 -0.30 -13.46 -2.83
CA ASN A 70 0.31 -12.55 -3.81
C ASN A 70 -0.45 -12.53 -5.15
N SER A 71 -0.97 -13.68 -5.57
CA SER A 71 -1.78 -13.79 -6.79
C SER A 71 -3.12 -13.05 -6.62
N LEU A 72 -3.78 -13.24 -5.48
CA LEU A 72 -5.05 -12.60 -5.17
C LEU A 72 -4.89 -11.08 -4.98
N GLU A 73 -3.85 -10.63 -4.29
CA GLU A 73 -3.52 -9.20 -4.20
C GLU A 73 -3.28 -8.57 -5.57
N SER A 74 -2.64 -9.31 -6.49
CA SER A 74 -2.45 -8.83 -7.87
C SER A 74 -3.78 -8.67 -8.61
N VAL A 75 -4.73 -9.56 -8.37
CA VAL A 75 -6.11 -9.44 -8.89
C VAL A 75 -6.78 -8.21 -8.29
N ILE A 76 -6.73 -8.02 -6.97
CA ILE A 76 -7.33 -6.88 -6.28
C ILE A 76 -6.76 -5.56 -6.80
N ARG A 77 -5.43 -5.47 -6.97
CA ARG A 77 -4.75 -4.27 -7.48
C ARG A 77 -5.24 -3.83 -8.86
N LEU A 78 -5.65 -4.78 -9.71
CA LEU A 78 -6.21 -4.50 -11.03
C LEU A 78 -7.72 -4.30 -10.98
N ALA A 79 -8.45 -5.08 -10.19
CA ALA A 79 -9.89 -4.99 -10.04
C ALA A 79 -10.34 -3.64 -9.46
N ARG A 80 -9.59 -3.10 -8.48
CA ARG A 80 -9.93 -1.83 -7.83
C ARG A 80 -9.99 -0.61 -8.76
N LEU A 81 -9.39 -0.70 -9.94
CA LEU A 81 -9.48 0.35 -10.96
C LEU A 81 -10.90 0.46 -11.53
N TYR A 82 -11.69 -0.61 -11.41
CA TYR A 82 -13.02 -0.79 -11.96
C TYR A 82 -14.10 -0.91 -10.86
N PHE A 83 -13.76 -0.65 -9.59
CA PHE A 83 -14.76 -0.63 -8.52
C PHE A 83 -15.81 0.46 -8.77
N THR A 84 -17.01 0.29 -8.20
CA THR A 84 -18.10 1.28 -8.27
C THR A 84 -17.71 2.59 -7.59
N ASP A 85 -18.45 3.66 -7.87
CA ASP A 85 -18.22 4.96 -7.25
C ASP A 85 -18.59 4.97 -5.75
N GLU A 86 -19.48 4.08 -5.33
CA GLU A 86 -19.89 3.85 -3.94
C GLU A 86 -18.87 3.03 -3.16
N SER A 87 -18.00 2.27 -3.84
CA SER A 87 -17.09 1.31 -3.23
C SER A 87 -16.20 1.95 -2.15
N THR A 88 -15.67 3.15 -2.36
CA THR A 88 -14.86 3.83 -1.33
C THR A 88 -15.63 3.99 -0.02
N ARG A 89 -16.88 4.46 -0.10
CA ARG A 89 -17.74 4.70 1.06
C ARG A 89 -18.07 3.40 1.77
N GLU A 90 -18.47 2.38 1.03
CA GLU A 90 -18.82 1.06 1.58
C GLU A 90 -17.63 0.37 2.25
N ILE A 91 -16.46 0.42 1.61
CA ILE A 91 -15.21 -0.12 2.18
C ILE A 91 -14.88 0.58 3.51
N LEU A 92 -15.04 1.91 3.57
CA LEU A 92 -14.80 2.67 4.79
C LEU A 92 -15.84 2.34 5.88
N GLU A 93 -17.11 2.20 5.52
CA GLU A 93 -18.18 1.81 6.46
C GLU A 93 -17.93 0.42 7.07
N GLU A 94 -17.43 -0.53 6.28
CA GLU A 94 -17.09 -1.88 6.76
C GLU A 94 -15.84 -1.88 7.66
N LEU A 95 -14.79 -1.14 7.27
CA LEU A 95 -13.47 -1.28 7.88
C LEU A 95 -13.18 -0.28 9.00
N ARG A 96 -13.77 0.92 8.97
CA ARG A 96 -13.56 1.94 10.02
C ARG A 96 -13.92 1.48 11.43
N PRO A 97 -15.01 0.72 11.67
CA PRO A 97 -15.32 0.21 13.01
C PRO A 97 -14.20 -0.65 13.62
N LEU A 98 -13.36 -1.25 12.76
CA LEU A 98 -12.24 -2.09 13.15
C LEU A 98 -10.93 -1.30 13.39
N MET A 99 -10.94 0.02 13.17
CA MET A 99 -9.77 0.90 13.28
C MET A 99 -9.56 1.45 14.71
N CYS A 100 -9.71 0.60 15.73
CA CYS A 100 -9.25 0.93 17.08
C CYS A 100 -7.74 0.65 17.20
N PRO A 101 -6.85 1.65 17.40
CA PRO A 101 -5.39 1.44 17.40
C PRO A 101 -4.87 0.43 18.43
N TRP A 102 -5.68 0.15 19.46
CA TRP A 102 -5.35 -0.76 20.54
C TRP A 102 -5.86 -2.19 20.29
N ASP A 103 -6.69 -2.38 19.27
CA ASP A 103 -7.22 -3.69 18.90
C ASP A 103 -6.32 -4.38 17.85
N LYS A 104 -6.28 -5.72 17.91
CA LYS A 104 -5.56 -6.55 16.94
C LYS A 104 -6.18 -6.45 15.54
N SER A 105 -7.45 -6.05 15.43
CA SER A 105 -8.17 -5.82 14.17
C SER A 105 -7.59 -4.65 13.37
N PHE A 106 -6.95 -3.67 14.03
CA PHE A 106 -6.46 -2.45 13.38
C PHE A 106 -5.55 -2.73 12.20
N GLY A 107 -4.53 -3.56 12.41
CA GLY A 107 -3.54 -3.88 11.37
C GLY A 107 -4.19 -4.56 10.16
N ARG A 108 -5.13 -5.48 10.39
CA ARG A 108 -5.86 -6.20 9.32
C ARG A 108 -6.79 -5.26 8.56
N ALA A 109 -7.52 -4.40 9.27
CA ALA A 109 -8.40 -3.41 8.67
C ALA A 109 -7.61 -2.41 7.81
N LEU A 110 -6.50 -1.90 8.34
CA LEU A 110 -5.64 -0.95 7.61
C LEU A 110 -4.97 -1.60 6.39
N GLN A 111 -4.54 -2.86 6.49
CA GLN A 111 -4.04 -3.63 5.35
C GLN A 111 -5.12 -3.74 4.26
N CYS A 112 -6.36 -4.06 4.63
CA CYS A 112 -7.47 -4.14 3.68
C CYS A 112 -7.77 -2.78 3.04
N LEU A 113 -7.82 -1.69 3.82
CA LEU A 113 -7.98 -0.34 3.31
C LEU A 113 -6.90 0.01 2.27
N CYS A 114 -5.63 -0.21 2.62
CA CYS A 114 -4.51 0.07 1.72
C CYS A 114 -4.57 -0.73 0.41
N LEU A 115 -5.11 -1.94 0.47
CA LEU A 115 -5.22 -2.83 -0.68
C LEU A 115 -6.43 -2.48 -1.58
N PHE A 116 -7.60 -2.26 -0.99
CA PHE A 116 -8.88 -2.14 -1.68
C PHE A 116 -9.30 -0.71 -2.04
N LEU A 117 -8.87 0.32 -1.30
CA LEU A 117 -9.30 1.70 -1.58
C LEU A 117 -8.91 2.14 -3.00
N PRO A 118 -9.87 2.58 -3.84
CA PRO A 118 -9.57 3.10 -5.15
C PRO A 118 -8.93 4.50 -5.05
N CYS A 119 -7.91 4.76 -5.87
CA CYS A 119 -7.23 6.06 -5.93
C CYS A 119 -7.49 6.80 -7.24
N SER A 120 -8.10 6.15 -8.24
CA SER A 120 -8.37 6.69 -9.58
C SER A 120 -9.78 7.27 -9.72
N VAL A 121 -10.55 7.33 -8.63
CA VAL A 121 -11.89 7.94 -8.57
C VAL A 121 -11.77 9.46 -8.36
N PRO A 122 -12.81 10.25 -8.69
CA PRO A 122 -12.83 11.68 -8.38
C PRO A 122 -12.55 11.96 -6.90
N PRO A 123 -11.83 13.05 -6.55
CA PRO A 123 -11.40 13.34 -5.18
C PRO A 123 -12.50 13.25 -4.12
N GLU A 124 -13.71 13.76 -4.41
CA GLU A 124 -14.86 13.79 -3.49
C GLU A 124 -15.39 12.39 -3.13
N LEU A 125 -15.27 11.44 -4.06
CA LEU A 125 -15.69 10.04 -3.87
C LEU A 125 -14.52 9.13 -3.45
N GLY A 126 -13.32 9.69 -3.39
CA GLY A 126 -12.08 8.98 -3.16
C GLY A 126 -11.38 9.45 -1.90
N PHE A 127 -10.19 9.99 -2.08
CA PHE A 127 -9.27 10.24 -0.99
C PHE A 127 -9.75 11.30 0.00
N LYS A 128 -10.62 12.24 -0.39
CA LYS A 128 -11.17 13.21 0.56
C LYS A 128 -11.98 12.56 1.68
N LEU A 129 -12.44 11.33 1.48
CA LEU A 129 -13.18 10.60 2.49
C LEU A 129 -12.28 10.01 3.59
N TRP A 130 -10.98 9.79 3.33
CA TRP A 130 -10.11 8.99 4.23
C TRP A 130 -8.68 9.51 4.41
N PHE A 131 -8.21 10.42 3.56
CA PHE A 131 -6.81 10.86 3.53
C PHE A 131 -6.35 11.43 4.87
N ASP A 132 -7.11 12.38 5.43
CA ASP A 132 -6.73 13.04 6.68
C ASP A 132 -6.64 12.06 7.85
N GLU A 133 -7.57 11.10 7.91
CA GLU A 133 -7.60 10.06 8.93
C GLU A 133 -6.39 9.12 8.83
N ILE A 134 -6.11 8.57 7.64
CA ILE A 134 -4.97 7.67 7.44
C ILE A 134 -3.63 8.41 7.60
N MET A 135 -3.55 9.66 7.14
CA MET A 135 -2.36 10.50 7.32
C MET A 135 -2.11 10.79 8.81
N TYR A 136 -3.16 11.12 9.56
CA TYR A 136 -3.07 11.29 11.01
C TYR A 136 -2.51 10.03 11.68
N TRP A 137 -3.05 8.85 11.37
CA TRP A 137 -2.55 7.60 11.92
C TRP A 137 -1.10 7.34 11.55
N TRP A 138 -0.74 7.55 10.28
CA TRP A 138 0.62 7.33 9.82
C TRP A 138 1.62 8.24 10.55
N LEU A 139 1.30 9.52 10.74
CA LEU A 139 2.17 10.48 11.43
C LEU A 139 2.33 10.18 12.93
N HIS A 140 1.24 9.82 13.62
CA HIS A 140 1.19 9.75 15.09
C HIS A 140 1.41 8.35 15.66
N LEU A 141 1.01 7.29 14.96
CA LEU A 141 1.22 5.92 15.41
C LEU A 141 2.60 5.42 14.95
N GLN A 142 3.63 5.89 15.66
CA GLN A 142 5.01 5.46 15.44
C GLN A 142 5.25 4.09 16.10
N ASN A 143 6.09 3.25 15.49
CA ASN A 143 6.62 1.95 16.00
C ASN A 143 5.90 0.64 15.63
N THR A 144 4.98 0.64 14.67
CA THR A 144 4.33 -0.60 14.19
C THR A 144 4.75 -0.94 12.76
N VAL A 145 5.77 -1.78 12.63
CA VAL A 145 6.41 -2.17 11.36
C VAL A 145 5.42 -2.83 10.38
N SER A 146 4.39 -3.52 10.88
CA SER A 146 3.56 -4.39 10.03
C SER A 146 2.63 -3.67 9.05
N TRP A 147 2.28 -2.39 9.28
CA TRP A 147 1.34 -1.67 8.43
C TRP A 147 1.89 -0.41 7.78
N ASP A 148 3.04 0.10 8.22
CA ASP A 148 3.65 1.32 7.68
C ASP A 148 3.89 1.19 6.16
N THR A 149 4.47 0.08 5.73
CA THR A 149 4.71 -0.25 4.30
C THR A 149 3.43 -0.24 3.46
N ASN A 150 2.30 -0.71 4.02
CA ASN A 150 1.03 -0.71 3.30
C ASN A 150 0.50 0.70 3.09
N VAL A 151 0.67 1.58 4.09
CA VAL A 151 0.28 2.98 4.00
C VAL A 151 1.17 3.75 3.03
N VAL A 152 2.49 3.52 3.04
CA VAL A 152 3.42 4.08 2.05
C VAL A 152 3.03 3.65 0.63
N LYS A 153 2.68 2.38 0.42
CA LYS A 153 2.14 1.88 -0.87
C LYS A 153 0.82 2.55 -1.26
N LEU A 154 -0.06 2.83 -0.30
CA LEU A 154 -1.31 3.55 -0.53
C LEU A 154 -1.03 5.00 -0.96
N PHE A 155 -0.16 5.73 -0.25
CA PHE A 155 0.15 7.12 -0.57
C PHE A 155 0.96 7.28 -1.86
N ALA A 156 1.90 6.37 -2.14
CA ALA A 156 2.58 6.32 -3.43
C ALA A 156 1.58 6.16 -4.57
N ARG A 157 0.64 5.22 -4.44
CA ARG A 157 -0.45 5.05 -5.41
C ARG A 157 -1.34 6.29 -5.50
N LEU A 158 -1.74 6.85 -4.37
CA LEU A 158 -2.60 8.02 -4.31
C LEU A 158 -1.99 9.21 -5.05
N SER A 159 -0.71 9.49 -4.77
CA SER A 159 0.06 10.57 -5.39
C SER A 159 0.12 10.43 -6.91
N LEU A 160 0.25 9.21 -7.44
CA LEU A 160 0.32 8.95 -8.88
C LEU A 160 -0.98 9.30 -9.60
N TYR A 161 -2.14 8.97 -9.01
CA TYR A 161 -3.44 9.21 -9.62
C TYR A 161 -3.99 10.62 -9.36
N ASN A 162 -3.42 11.36 -8.41
CA ASN A 162 -3.96 12.64 -7.93
C ASN A 162 -2.89 13.74 -7.93
N ILE A 163 -2.02 13.74 -8.94
CA ILE A 163 -0.97 14.76 -9.13
C ILE A 163 -1.64 16.14 -9.21
N GLY A 164 -1.21 17.06 -8.36
CA GLY A 164 -1.76 18.43 -8.29
C GLY A 164 -3.06 18.58 -7.50
N HIS A 165 -3.70 17.50 -7.05
CA HIS A 165 -4.95 17.55 -6.28
C HIS A 165 -4.74 17.52 -4.76
N ILE A 166 -3.58 17.08 -4.29
CA ILE A 166 -3.25 16.97 -2.86
C ILE A 166 -2.11 17.93 -2.54
N ASN A 167 -2.32 18.76 -1.51
CA ASN A 167 -1.25 19.58 -0.97
C ASN A 167 -0.40 18.77 0.02
N TRP A 168 0.75 18.28 -0.46
CA TRP A 168 1.66 17.49 0.37
C TRP A 168 2.61 18.33 1.22
N GLU A 169 2.71 19.65 0.99
CA GLU A 169 3.64 20.57 1.66
C GLU A 169 3.72 20.41 3.19
N PRO A 170 2.58 20.30 3.91
CA PRO A 170 2.60 20.17 5.37
C PRO A 170 3.28 18.88 5.86
N TYR A 171 3.35 17.84 5.03
CA TYR A 171 3.79 16.50 5.40
C TYR A 171 5.19 16.16 4.90
N LEU A 172 5.78 17.01 4.05
CA LEU A 172 7.05 16.70 3.39
C LEU A 172 8.19 16.47 4.39
N ASP A 173 8.28 17.26 5.46
CA ASP A 173 9.37 17.10 6.43
C ASP A 173 9.27 15.74 7.15
N ASP A 174 8.05 15.28 7.49
CA ASP A 174 7.82 13.95 8.07
C ASP A 174 8.12 12.82 7.07
N ILE A 175 7.72 12.98 5.80
CA ILE A 175 7.98 12.01 4.73
C ILE A 175 9.48 11.81 4.53
N PHE A 176 10.24 12.90 4.38
CA PHE A 176 11.69 12.83 4.19
C PHE A 176 12.42 12.35 5.44
N THR A 177 11.94 12.71 6.65
CA THR A 177 12.50 12.20 7.90
C THR A 177 12.32 10.69 8.03
N ARG A 178 11.16 10.15 7.64
CA ARG A 178 10.90 8.71 7.63
C ARG A 178 11.75 7.99 6.60
N CYS A 179 11.80 8.51 5.36
CA CYS A 179 12.66 7.97 4.32
C CYS A 179 14.14 7.90 4.77
N LEU A 180 14.66 8.95 5.42
CA LEU A 180 16.02 8.97 5.96
C LEU A 180 16.22 7.91 7.07
N ARG A 181 15.23 7.73 7.95
CA ARG A 181 15.29 6.70 9.01
C ARG A 181 15.37 5.30 8.43
N ASP A 182 14.67 5.04 7.33
CA ASP A 182 14.65 3.72 6.69
C ASP A 182 16.03 3.31 6.16
N PHE A 183 16.87 4.26 5.74
CA PHE A 183 18.27 4.00 5.38
C PHE A 183 19.14 3.49 6.55
N SER A 184 18.65 3.52 7.80
CA SER A 184 19.31 2.93 8.98
C SER A 184 20.80 3.33 9.12
N LEU A 185 21.12 4.59 8.80
CA LEU A 185 22.50 5.07 8.70
C LEU A 185 23.22 5.05 10.05
N ASN A 186 24.46 4.56 10.07
CA ASN A 186 25.31 4.56 11.26
C ASN A 186 25.89 5.97 11.50
N ILE A 187 25.30 6.74 12.41
CA ILE A 187 25.84 8.04 12.82
C ILE A 187 26.82 7.82 14.00
N ASN A 188 28.09 8.16 13.79
CA ASN A 188 29.16 8.24 14.82
C ASN A 188 29.76 6.95 15.40
N GLY A 189 29.75 5.81 14.68
CA GLY A 189 30.48 4.60 15.11
C GLY A 189 29.92 3.89 16.36
N ILE A 190 28.95 4.52 17.03
CA ILE A 190 28.07 3.86 17.97
C ILE A 190 27.05 3.13 17.10
N ARG A 191 27.11 1.79 17.10
CA ARG A 191 25.91 1.00 16.83
C ARG A 191 24.93 1.37 17.92
N ASN A 192 24.19 2.46 17.73
CA ASN A 192 23.02 2.69 18.53
C ASN A 192 22.13 1.50 18.22
N ASN A 193 22.16 0.51 19.11
CA ASN A 193 21.00 -0.29 19.47
C ASN A 193 19.92 0.67 20.02
N CYS A 194 19.58 1.74 19.28
CA CYS A 194 18.28 2.33 19.39
C CYS A 194 17.33 1.18 19.04
N PRO A 195 16.45 0.77 19.96
CA PRO A 195 15.34 -0.12 19.61
C PRO A 195 14.45 0.51 18.52
N ILE A 196 14.66 1.80 18.23
CA ILE A 196 14.11 2.62 17.16
C ILE A 196 14.75 2.30 15.79
N ALA A 197 15.18 1.06 15.54
CA ALA A 197 15.22 0.54 14.17
C ALA A 197 13.77 0.27 13.76
N VAL A 198 13.00 1.36 13.58
CA VAL A 198 11.63 1.30 13.04
C VAL A 198 11.78 0.91 11.59
N GLY A 199 11.56 -0.37 11.30
CA GLY A 199 11.67 -0.94 9.96
C GLY A 199 13.12 -1.03 9.50
N LYS A 200 13.74 -2.20 9.67
CA LYS A 200 14.78 -2.56 8.70
C LYS A 200 14.08 -2.57 7.35
N LEU A 201 14.58 -1.81 6.37
CA LEU A 201 14.41 -2.13 4.96
C LEU A 201 14.99 -3.53 4.74
N SER A 202 14.27 -4.58 5.12
CA SER A 202 14.65 -5.96 4.82
C SER A 202 14.24 -6.34 3.41
N GLU A 203 13.49 -5.48 2.72
CA GLU A 203 13.01 -5.72 1.36
C GLU A 203 13.32 -4.52 0.46
N THR A 204 14.04 -4.78 -0.64
CA THR A 204 14.38 -3.81 -1.70
C THR A 204 13.16 -3.07 -2.27
N HIS A 205 11.96 -3.62 -2.08
CA HIS A 205 10.70 -3.10 -2.60
C HIS A 205 10.19 -1.86 -1.84
N GLU A 206 10.57 -1.66 -0.58
CA GLU A 206 10.09 -0.51 0.21
C GLU A 206 10.72 0.81 -0.24
N ALA A 207 12.04 0.80 -0.50
CA ALA A 207 12.75 1.95 -1.05
C ALA A 207 12.23 2.33 -2.45
N GLU A 208 11.86 1.34 -3.27
CA GLU A 208 11.24 1.57 -4.59
C GLU A 208 9.91 2.32 -4.45
N VAL A 209 9.03 1.87 -3.56
CA VAL A 209 7.72 2.51 -3.35
C VAL A 209 7.90 3.93 -2.79
N MET A 210 8.81 4.12 -1.85
CA MET A 210 9.12 5.44 -1.28
C MET A 210 9.66 6.39 -2.36
N ALA A 211 10.54 5.90 -3.25
CA ALA A 211 11.06 6.67 -4.38
C ALA A 211 9.94 7.06 -5.37
N VAL A 212 9.02 6.14 -5.67
CA VAL A 212 7.85 6.44 -6.50
C VAL A 212 7.01 7.54 -5.86
N TRP A 213 6.71 7.43 -4.56
CA TRP A 213 5.96 8.47 -3.86
C TRP A 213 6.67 9.83 -3.98
N ILE A 214 7.95 9.93 -3.60
CA ILE A 214 8.72 11.18 -3.68
C ILE A 214 8.75 11.74 -5.10
N SER A 215 8.92 10.89 -6.12
CA SER A 215 8.93 11.33 -7.52
C SER A 215 7.62 11.97 -7.95
N ASN A 216 6.48 11.46 -7.48
CA ASN A 216 5.16 12.02 -7.77
C ASN A 216 4.89 13.32 -7.01
N LEU A 217 5.71 13.64 -5.99
CA LEU A 217 5.66 14.90 -5.24
C LEU A 217 6.56 15.99 -5.85
N LEU A 218 7.34 15.68 -6.89
CA LEU A 218 8.18 16.64 -7.59
C LEU A 218 7.35 17.54 -8.51
N GLY A 219 7.85 18.76 -8.73
CA GLY A 219 7.21 19.77 -9.58
C GLY A 219 6.31 20.74 -8.81
N GLY A 220 5.73 21.70 -9.55
CA GLY A 220 5.00 22.82 -8.94
C GLY A 220 5.91 23.77 -8.14
N GLN A 221 5.31 24.54 -7.23
CA GLN A 221 6.03 25.42 -6.29
C GLN A 221 6.46 24.67 -5.01
N SER A 222 6.71 23.36 -5.11
CA SER A 222 6.92 22.49 -3.96
C SER A 222 8.37 22.50 -3.46
N LYS A 223 8.58 22.35 -2.14
CA LYS A 223 9.91 22.17 -1.55
C LYS A 223 10.48 20.75 -1.67
N THR A 224 9.75 19.81 -2.31
CA THR A 224 10.20 18.41 -2.48
C THR A 224 11.61 18.31 -3.09
N GLN A 225 11.91 19.09 -4.13
CA GLN A 225 13.22 19.06 -4.79
C GLN A 225 14.35 19.45 -3.83
N ILE A 226 14.14 20.49 -3.03
CA ILE A 226 15.12 20.96 -2.03
C ILE A 226 15.36 19.88 -0.97
N LEU A 227 14.31 19.22 -0.50
CA LEU A 227 14.42 18.14 0.47
C LEU A 227 15.12 16.90 -0.11
N LEU A 228 14.87 16.59 -1.39
CA LEU A 228 15.55 15.51 -2.09
C LEU A 228 17.04 15.78 -2.25
N GLU A 229 17.43 17.01 -2.63
CA GLU A 229 18.84 17.42 -2.70
C GLU A 229 19.53 17.29 -1.33
N LYS A 230 18.86 17.73 -0.27
CA LYS A 230 19.36 17.57 1.11
C LYS A 230 19.53 16.10 1.49
N LEU A 231 18.55 15.25 1.17
CA LEU A 231 18.62 13.80 1.43
C LEU A 231 19.83 13.18 0.70
N MET A 232 20.01 13.50 -0.59
CA MET A 232 21.12 12.97 -1.38
C MET A 232 22.48 13.48 -0.87
N ALA A 233 22.56 14.73 -0.42
CA ALA A 233 23.78 15.25 0.21
C ALA A 233 24.14 14.50 1.50
N VAL A 234 23.15 14.12 2.32
CA VAL A 234 23.37 13.30 3.52
C VAL A 234 23.84 11.89 3.15
N LEU A 235 23.26 11.29 2.11
CA LEU A 235 23.60 9.94 1.65
C LEU A 235 24.95 9.88 0.92
N GLN A 236 25.42 10.98 0.33
CA GLN A 236 26.66 11.04 -0.46
C GLN A 236 27.87 10.49 0.29
N CYS A 237 28.00 10.80 1.59
CA CYS A 237 29.09 10.30 2.42
C CYS A 237 29.06 8.77 2.55
N TYR A 238 27.90 8.12 2.50
CA TYR A 238 27.77 6.67 2.63
C TYR A 238 27.94 5.94 1.29
N CYS A 239 27.76 6.62 0.15
CA CYS A 239 27.90 6.04 -1.18
C CYS A 239 29.35 6.03 -1.72
N HIS A 240 30.32 6.54 -0.96
CA HIS A 240 31.72 6.52 -1.38
C HIS A 240 32.24 5.08 -1.48
N PRO A 241 32.99 4.68 -2.54
CA PRO A 241 33.46 3.30 -2.70
C PRO A 241 34.29 2.75 -1.54
N SER A 242 34.91 3.63 -0.74
CA SER A 242 35.67 3.26 0.46
C SER A 242 34.80 3.02 1.70
N ASN A 243 33.51 3.38 1.66
CA ASN A 243 32.56 3.24 2.78
C ASN A 243 31.66 2.02 2.56
N THR A 244 32.27 0.86 2.35
CA THR A 244 31.55 -0.40 2.21
C THR A 244 30.97 -0.86 3.55
N GLY A 245 29.65 -0.84 3.64
CA GLY A 245 28.86 -1.35 4.78
C GLY A 245 27.62 -2.09 4.28
N ARG A 246 26.88 -2.69 5.21
CA ARG A 246 25.52 -3.17 4.92
C ARG A 246 24.54 -2.01 4.96
#